data_AF-A0A3Q1BH18-F1
#
_entry.id   AF-A0A3Q1BH18-F1
#
_cell.length_a   1.000
_cell.length_b   1.000
_cell.length_c   1.000
_cell.angle_alpha   90.00
_cell.angle_beta   90.00
_cell.angle_gamma   90.00
#
_symmetry.space_group_name_H-M   'P 1'
#
loop_
_entity.id
_entity.type
_entity.pdbx_description
1 polymer ?
#
loop_
_entity_poly.entity_id
_entity_poly.type
_entity_poly.pdbx_seq_one_letter_code
_entity_poly.pdbx_strand_id
1 'polypeptide(L)'
;MDPAFERHYSELVARERSGHTAVVEGNLLYVWGGYMSVADDEVFLPNDEIWAYDLEGGIWKVFHMSGEVPPSMSGTCSCSLNGHMYIFGGCDDNGQTNQMYCVDLTDGKYMWKKIIHEFGSAPSPRDKLSCWVYNGRIIYFGGYGHKLLTDVDSRNRSFIVDETSWVEDVFWGWNNEVHIFDPIQSSWSEPQTQGRAPAPRAAHASATLGCRGYVCGGRVMETRTSDIHCLDLESWTWSEILPVSTAPVGRSWHTLTAVTDNALFLFGGLSVDCKPMSDGWLLDIETKKWREVEHPFKNKPRLWHTACPSKDCDVIVFGGSCDYILLVDTGHCNDALVFQMQPYPLFRICQDYIAKNVRTSEMLRNQLPLLPPKLLKSVQRRISFYRPSKKQNTT
;
A
#
# COMPACT_ATOMS: atom_id res chain seq x y z
N MET A 1 25.41 27.98 -2.23
CA MET A 1 24.36 27.11 -1.64
C MET A 1 24.76 26.87 -0.20
N ASP A 2 23.91 27.25 0.74
CA ASP A 2 24.21 27.25 2.17
C ASP A 2 24.23 25.80 2.73
N PRO A 3 25.36 25.31 3.27
CA PRO A 3 25.47 23.98 3.88
C PRO A 3 24.52 23.75 5.07
N ALA A 4 24.01 24.81 5.69
CA ALA A 4 23.00 24.70 6.75
C ALA A 4 21.63 24.28 6.21
N PHE A 5 21.30 24.65 4.96
CA PHE A 5 20.04 24.28 4.30
C PHE A 5 20.03 22.80 3.88
N GLU A 6 21.18 22.21 3.52
CA GLU A 6 21.30 20.77 3.26
C GLU A 6 21.24 19.92 4.55
N ARG A 7 21.61 20.46 5.71
CA ARG A 7 21.61 19.72 6.99
C ARG A 7 20.21 19.38 7.50
N HIS A 8 19.19 20.17 7.18
CA HIS A 8 17.82 19.92 7.64
C HIS A 8 17.15 18.74 6.91
N TYR A 9 17.57 18.44 5.68
CA TYR A 9 17.02 17.33 4.90
C TYR A 9 17.58 15.96 5.29
N SER A 10 18.70 15.89 6.01
CA SER A 10 19.36 14.61 6.32
C SER A 10 18.82 13.87 7.56
N GLU A 11 17.83 14.42 8.27
CA GLU A 11 17.33 13.86 9.55
C GLU A 11 15.82 13.65 9.61
N LEU A 12 15.06 14.06 8.59
CA LEU A 12 13.63 13.80 8.56
C LEU A 12 13.40 12.30 8.30
N VAL A 13 12.52 11.68 9.08
CA VAL A 13 12.03 10.31 8.88
C VAL A 13 10.53 10.35 9.13
N ALA A 14 9.76 9.72 8.24
CA ALA A 14 8.32 9.64 8.42
C ALA A 14 8.00 8.96 9.76
N ARG A 15 7.07 9.55 10.51
CA ARG A 15 6.61 8.98 11.79
C ARG A 15 5.97 7.60 11.62
N GLU A 16 6.01 6.83 12.69
CA GLU A 16 5.35 5.54 12.83
C GLU A 16 3.86 5.65 12.58
N ARG A 17 3.30 4.65 11.88
CA ARG A 17 1.90 4.69 11.45
C ARG A 17 1.37 3.34 10.98
N SER A 18 0.11 3.08 11.28
CA SER A 18 -0.69 2.00 10.68
C SER A 18 -1.87 2.55 9.89
N GLY A 19 -2.37 1.78 8.93
CA GLY A 19 -3.53 2.17 8.13
C GLY A 19 -3.33 3.40 7.26
N HIS A 20 -2.09 3.80 7.05
CA HIS A 20 -1.69 4.79 6.06
C HIS A 20 -1.78 4.20 4.66
N THR A 21 -1.59 5.06 3.66
CA THR A 21 -1.51 4.64 2.28
C THR A 21 -0.18 5.03 1.67
N ALA A 22 0.26 4.26 0.69
CA ALA A 22 1.53 4.51 0.01
C ALA A 22 1.45 4.15 -1.47
N VAL A 23 2.10 4.97 -2.30
CA VAL A 23 2.20 4.77 -3.74
C VAL A 23 3.62 5.10 -4.21
N VAL A 24 4.10 4.40 -5.23
CA VAL A 24 5.37 4.72 -5.88
C VAL A 24 5.09 5.46 -7.17
N GLU A 25 5.72 6.62 -7.34
CA GLU A 25 5.71 7.38 -8.58
C GLU A 25 7.15 7.78 -8.94
N GLY A 26 7.61 7.33 -10.11
CA GLY A 26 8.99 7.49 -10.55
C GLY A 26 10.01 6.82 -9.63
N ASN A 27 10.68 7.61 -8.79
CA ASN A 27 11.71 7.15 -7.85
C ASN A 27 11.39 7.46 -6.38
N LEU A 28 10.16 7.89 -6.11
CA LEU A 28 9.72 8.31 -4.80
C LEU A 28 8.62 7.36 -4.32
N LEU A 29 8.77 6.88 -3.09
CA LEU A 29 7.67 6.27 -2.34
C LEU A 29 6.98 7.39 -1.58
N TYR A 30 5.72 7.66 -1.93
CA TYR A 30 4.87 8.63 -1.25
C TYR A 30 4.03 7.92 -0.19
N VAL A 31 3.91 8.52 0.99
CA VAL A 31 3.22 8.00 2.17
C VAL A 31 2.34 9.10 2.75
N TRP A 32 1.05 8.81 2.94
CA TRP A 32 0.07 9.77 3.45
C TRP A 32 -0.89 9.12 4.44
N GLY A 33 -1.35 9.91 5.42
CA GLY A 33 -2.36 9.52 6.40
C GLY A 33 -1.91 8.40 7.34
N GLY A 34 -2.90 7.66 7.83
CA GLY A 34 -2.75 6.67 8.88
C GLY A 34 -2.82 7.30 10.27
N TYR A 35 -2.67 6.44 11.28
CA TYR A 35 -2.73 6.84 12.67
C TYR A 35 -1.62 6.16 13.47
N MET A 36 -1.43 6.64 14.68
CA MET A 36 -0.57 6.04 15.71
C MET A 36 -1.25 6.14 17.07
N SER A 37 -0.78 5.37 18.04
CA SER A 37 -1.20 5.51 19.43
C SER A 37 -0.29 6.49 20.18
N VAL A 38 -0.88 7.43 20.92
CA VAL A 38 -0.17 8.31 21.85
C VAL A 38 -0.87 8.22 23.20
N ALA A 39 -0.20 7.68 24.21
CA ALA A 39 -0.76 7.51 25.56
C ALA A 39 -2.12 6.78 25.58
N ASP A 40 -2.22 5.70 24.79
CA ASP A 40 -3.42 4.87 24.60
C ASP A 40 -4.57 5.52 23.80
N ASP A 41 -4.39 6.76 23.32
CA ASP A 41 -5.33 7.43 22.42
C ASP A 41 -4.91 7.23 20.95
N GLU A 42 -5.88 6.90 20.08
CA GLU A 42 -5.68 6.86 18.64
C GLU A 42 -5.58 8.29 18.08
N VAL A 43 -4.44 8.62 17.46
CA VAL A 43 -4.17 9.94 16.89
C VAL A 43 -3.91 9.80 15.40
N PHE A 44 -4.80 10.34 14.58
CA PHE A 44 -4.58 10.44 13.14
C PHE A 44 -3.44 11.40 12.82
N LEU A 45 -2.66 11.06 11.81
CA LEU A 45 -1.54 11.90 11.36
C LEU A 45 -2.02 13.12 10.56
N PRO A 46 -1.20 14.18 10.46
CA PRO A 46 -1.54 15.39 9.70
C PRO A 46 -1.97 15.05 8.26
N ASN A 47 -3.10 15.63 7.84
CA ASN A 47 -3.68 15.43 6.51
C ASN A 47 -3.06 16.32 5.43
N ASP A 48 -2.37 17.37 5.85
CA ASP A 48 -1.67 18.33 5.00
C ASP A 48 -0.17 17.98 4.81
N GLU A 49 0.27 16.78 5.20
CA GLU A 49 1.63 16.30 4.98
C GLU A 49 1.66 15.05 4.10
N ILE A 50 2.50 15.07 3.06
CA ILE A 50 2.91 13.87 2.32
C ILE A 50 4.40 13.62 2.46
N TRP A 51 4.73 12.41 2.89
CA TRP A 51 6.10 11.96 3.10
C TRP A 51 6.60 11.25 1.85
N ALA A 52 7.75 11.65 1.32
CA ALA A 52 8.36 11.09 0.12
C ALA A 52 9.75 10.52 0.44
N TYR A 53 9.94 9.22 0.22
CA TYR A 53 11.23 8.55 0.37
C TYR A 53 11.91 8.36 -0.99
N ASP A 54 13.13 8.90 -1.12
CA ASP A 54 13.97 8.71 -2.31
C ASP A 54 14.54 7.28 -2.34
N LEU A 55 14.03 6.44 -3.24
CA LEU A 55 14.41 5.03 -3.37
C LEU A 55 15.87 4.84 -3.84
N GLU A 56 16.47 5.84 -4.47
CA GLU A 56 17.88 5.80 -4.88
C GLU A 56 18.78 6.45 -3.82
N GLY A 57 18.34 7.57 -3.27
CA GLY A 57 19.11 8.41 -2.36
C GLY A 57 19.05 8.01 -0.89
N GLY A 58 17.98 7.32 -0.48
CA GLY A 58 17.75 6.87 0.90
C GLY A 58 17.37 7.96 1.88
N ILE A 59 16.70 9.02 1.41
CA ILE A 59 16.38 10.21 2.21
C ILE A 59 14.88 10.48 2.15
N TRP A 60 14.28 10.75 3.30
CA TRP A 60 12.90 11.22 3.38
C TRP A 60 12.82 12.73 3.20
N LYS A 61 11.71 13.17 2.60
CA LYS A 61 11.29 14.56 2.53
C LYS A 61 9.83 14.62 2.93
N VAL A 62 9.42 15.72 3.54
CA VAL A 62 8.02 16.04 3.77
C VAL A 62 7.64 17.19 2.85
N PHE A 63 6.47 17.08 2.22
CA PHE A 63 5.86 18.15 1.45
C PHE A 63 4.53 18.52 2.10
N HIS A 64 4.27 19.81 2.21
CA HIS A 64 2.99 20.31 2.68
C HIS A 64 2.01 20.35 1.51
N MET A 65 0.81 19.87 1.76
CA MET A 65 -0.27 19.77 0.79
C MET A 65 -1.27 20.91 1.02
N SER A 66 -1.95 21.33 -0.04
CA SER A 66 -2.93 22.41 0.03
C SER A 66 -4.12 22.11 -0.88
N GLY A 67 -5.08 23.03 -1.00
CA GLY A 67 -6.30 22.83 -1.79
C GLY A 67 -7.42 22.21 -0.94
N GLU A 68 -8.17 21.28 -1.53
CA GLU A 68 -9.28 20.58 -0.88
C GLU A 68 -8.76 19.39 -0.07
N VAL A 69 -8.03 19.69 1.01
CA VAL A 69 -7.34 18.69 1.84
C VAL A 69 -8.35 17.70 2.45
N PRO A 70 -8.18 16.38 2.25
CA PRO A 70 -9.01 15.35 2.88
C PRO A 70 -8.90 15.41 4.42
N PRO A 71 -9.88 14.91 5.18
CA PRO A 71 -9.70 14.70 6.63
C PRO A 71 -8.50 13.81 6.96
N SER A 72 -7.96 13.95 8.17
CA SER A 72 -7.00 12.99 8.73
C SER A 72 -7.70 11.65 8.96
N MET A 73 -7.22 10.59 8.30
CA MET A 73 -7.94 9.31 8.27
C MET A 73 -6.98 8.12 8.13
N SER A 74 -7.49 6.94 8.49
CA SER A 74 -6.85 5.64 8.25
C SER A 74 -7.70 4.77 7.33
N GLY A 75 -7.12 3.68 6.82
CA GLY A 75 -7.86 2.67 6.06
C GLY A 75 -8.31 3.11 4.67
N THR A 76 -7.79 4.23 4.15
CA THR A 76 -8.05 4.69 2.79
C THR A 76 -7.53 3.71 1.75
N CYS A 77 -8.25 3.57 0.64
CA CYS A 77 -7.75 2.88 -0.52
C CYS A 77 -7.09 3.87 -1.48
N SER A 78 -5.85 3.63 -1.88
CA SER A 78 -5.15 4.49 -2.84
C SER A 78 -4.51 3.73 -3.99
N CYS A 79 -4.27 4.46 -5.08
CA CYS A 79 -3.47 4.01 -6.20
C CYS A 79 -2.77 5.19 -6.89
N SER A 80 -1.67 4.89 -7.61
CA SER A 80 -1.13 5.82 -8.62
C SER A 80 -1.73 5.52 -9.98
N LEU A 81 -2.15 6.58 -10.69
CA LEU A 81 -2.59 6.51 -12.08
C LEU A 81 -2.20 7.81 -12.78
N ASN A 82 -1.39 7.70 -13.84
CA ASN A 82 -0.95 8.83 -14.68
C ASN A 82 -0.31 9.98 -13.88
N GLY A 83 0.60 9.67 -12.95
CA GLY A 83 1.28 10.65 -12.11
C GLY A 83 0.43 11.23 -10.97
N HIS A 84 -0.84 10.83 -10.87
CA HIS A 84 -1.73 11.28 -9.81
C HIS A 84 -1.92 10.17 -8.77
N MET A 85 -1.89 10.55 -7.50
CA MET A 85 -2.37 9.71 -6.42
C MET A 85 -3.86 9.95 -6.23
N TYR A 86 -4.64 8.87 -6.25
CA TYR A 86 -6.06 8.88 -5.91
C TYR A 86 -6.25 8.22 -4.55
N ILE A 87 -7.13 8.78 -3.72
CA ILE A 87 -7.60 8.15 -2.49
C ILE A 87 -9.13 8.06 -2.51
N PHE A 88 -9.66 6.97 -1.98
CA PHE A 88 -11.09 6.74 -1.82
C PHE A 88 -11.39 6.07 -0.48
N GLY A 89 -12.48 6.51 0.14
CA GLY A 89 -12.96 5.99 1.41
C GLY A 89 -11.99 6.28 2.56
N GLY A 90 -12.02 5.44 3.59
CA GLY A 90 -11.26 5.62 4.83
C GLY A 90 -12.17 5.91 6.02
N CYS A 91 -11.56 6.01 7.20
CA CYS A 91 -12.24 6.30 8.47
C CYS A 91 -11.52 7.44 9.19
N ASP A 92 -12.27 8.46 9.57
CA ASP A 92 -11.84 9.57 10.44
C ASP A 92 -12.65 9.56 11.74
N ASP A 93 -12.55 10.62 12.55
CA ASP A 93 -13.29 10.79 13.82
C ASP A 93 -14.82 10.75 13.65
N ASN A 94 -15.34 11.00 12.45
CA ASN A 94 -16.77 10.95 12.11
C ASN A 94 -17.19 9.61 11.49
N GLY A 95 -16.28 8.65 11.38
CA GLY A 95 -16.53 7.32 10.83
C GLY A 95 -16.11 7.15 9.37
N GLN A 96 -16.67 6.14 8.70
CA GLN A 96 -16.30 5.85 7.31
C GLN A 96 -16.85 6.87 6.32
N THR A 97 -16.07 7.16 5.28
CA THR A 97 -16.43 8.04 4.17
C THR A 97 -16.49 7.28 2.83
N ASN A 98 -17.15 7.85 1.83
CA ASN A 98 -17.05 7.44 0.41
C ASN A 98 -16.50 8.56 -0.47
N GLN A 99 -15.88 9.57 0.13
CA GLN A 99 -15.29 10.67 -0.61
C GLN A 99 -14.04 10.23 -1.36
N MET A 100 -13.78 10.91 -2.47
CA MET A 100 -12.65 10.65 -3.34
C MET A 100 -11.86 11.93 -3.56
N TYR A 101 -10.54 11.83 -3.52
CA TYR A 101 -9.63 12.94 -3.72
C TYR A 101 -8.48 12.52 -4.64
N CYS A 102 -7.90 13.47 -5.35
CA CYS A 102 -6.67 13.25 -6.09
C CYS A 102 -5.66 14.39 -5.92
N VAL A 103 -4.39 14.06 -6.12
CA VAL A 103 -3.27 14.99 -6.12
C VAL A 103 -2.28 14.61 -7.21
N ASP A 104 -1.76 15.60 -7.93
CA ASP A 104 -0.66 15.41 -8.88
C ASP A 104 0.66 15.30 -8.10
N LEU A 105 1.36 14.18 -8.26
CA LEU A 105 2.65 13.92 -7.60
C LEU A 105 3.85 14.41 -8.42
N THR A 106 3.62 14.93 -9.62
CA THR A 106 4.63 15.28 -10.61
C THR A 106 4.79 16.79 -10.81
N ASP A 107 3.78 17.58 -10.42
CA ASP A 107 3.77 19.04 -10.62
C ASP A 107 4.56 19.83 -9.56
N GLY A 108 4.93 19.17 -8.46
CA GLY A 108 5.64 19.76 -7.32
C GLY A 108 4.82 20.73 -6.46
N LYS A 109 3.52 20.86 -6.72
CA LYS A 109 2.60 21.73 -5.97
C LYS A 109 1.83 20.96 -4.90
N TYR A 110 1.58 19.66 -5.12
CA TYR A 110 0.90 18.77 -4.16
C TYR A 110 -0.45 19.34 -3.67
N MET A 111 -1.27 19.83 -4.61
CA MET A 111 -2.59 20.36 -4.30
C MET A 111 -3.65 19.26 -4.42
N TRP A 112 -4.33 18.98 -3.32
CA TRP A 112 -5.50 18.10 -3.29
C TRP A 112 -6.66 18.73 -4.04
N LYS A 113 -7.36 17.89 -4.79
CA LYS A 113 -8.64 18.18 -5.42
C LYS A 113 -9.65 17.14 -4.97
N LYS A 114 -10.80 17.59 -4.47
CA LYS A 114 -11.94 16.72 -4.20
C LYS A 114 -12.59 16.35 -5.52
N ILE A 115 -12.78 15.06 -5.74
CA ILE A 115 -13.42 14.55 -6.94
C ILE A 115 -14.93 14.56 -6.70
N ILE A 116 -15.63 15.35 -7.51
CA ILE A 116 -17.08 15.33 -7.62
C ILE A 116 -17.40 14.53 -8.87
N HIS A 117 -18.22 13.49 -8.72
CA HIS A 117 -18.67 12.70 -9.86
C HIS A 117 -19.94 13.30 -10.44
N GLU A 118 -20.05 13.32 -11.77
CA GLU A 118 -21.23 13.86 -12.48
C GLU A 118 -22.28 12.77 -12.74
N PHE A 119 -21.85 11.51 -12.83
CA PHE A 119 -22.69 10.38 -13.21
C PHE A 119 -22.41 9.14 -12.37
N GLY A 120 -23.43 8.30 -12.23
CA GLY A 120 -23.40 7.09 -11.43
C GLY A 120 -23.46 7.36 -9.93
N SER A 121 -23.41 6.28 -9.16
CA SER A 121 -23.43 6.32 -7.69
C SER A 121 -22.09 5.84 -7.16
N ALA A 122 -21.49 6.62 -6.27
CA ALA A 122 -20.31 6.18 -5.55
C ALA A 122 -20.64 4.97 -4.65
N PRO A 123 -19.64 4.12 -4.33
CA PRO A 123 -19.82 3.06 -3.35
C PRO A 123 -20.28 3.63 -2.00
N SER A 124 -20.90 2.80 -1.16
CA SER A 124 -21.25 3.20 0.21
C SER A 124 -19.99 3.57 1.03
N PRO A 125 -20.11 4.41 2.08
CA PRO A 125 -18.98 4.78 2.91
C PRO A 125 -18.27 3.57 3.52
N ARG A 126 -16.96 3.46 3.31
CA ARG A 126 -16.18 2.25 3.65
C ARG A 126 -14.68 2.53 3.77
N ASP A 127 -14.00 1.64 4.48
CA ASP A 127 -12.55 1.59 4.62
C ASP A 127 -12.02 0.15 4.44
N LYS A 128 -10.69 -0.01 4.53
CA LYS A 128 -10.00 -1.31 4.46
C LYS A 128 -10.38 -2.13 3.22
N LEU A 129 -10.67 -1.45 2.12
CA LEU A 129 -10.88 -2.02 0.80
C LEU A 129 -9.58 -2.01 -0.01
N SER A 130 -9.65 -2.49 -1.25
CA SER A 130 -8.54 -2.41 -2.19
C SER A 130 -9.00 -2.02 -3.59
N CYS A 131 -8.06 -1.70 -4.48
CA CYS A 131 -8.38 -1.37 -5.87
C CYS A 131 -7.36 -1.94 -6.85
N TRP A 132 -7.81 -2.17 -8.08
CA TRP A 132 -7.00 -2.47 -9.25
C TRP A 132 -6.99 -1.27 -10.21
N VAL A 133 -5.89 -1.08 -10.92
CA VAL A 133 -5.80 -0.06 -11.98
C VAL A 133 -5.64 -0.76 -13.32
N TYR A 134 -6.58 -0.53 -14.24
CA TYR A 134 -6.57 -1.17 -15.56
C TYR A 134 -7.22 -0.27 -16.60
N ASN A 135 -6.59 -0.15 -17.78
CA ASN A 135 -7.03 0.67 -18.91
C ASN A 135 -7.46 2.10 -18.52
N GLY A 136 -6.69 2.76 -17.63
CA GLY A 136 -6.96 4.13 -17.20
C GLY A 136 -8.12 4.29 -16.23
N ARG A 137 -8.65 3.19 -15.70
CA ARG A 137 -9.75 3.18 -14.72
C ARG A 137 -9.28 2.60 -13.39
N ILE A 138 -9.99 2.97 -12.33
CA ILE A 138 -9.76 2.47 -10.97
C ILE A 138 -10.93 1.57 -10.60
N ILE A 139 -10.66 0.32 -10.25
CA ILE A 139 -11.66 -0.70 -9.95
C ILE A 139 -11.54 -1.06 -8.47
N TYR A 140 -12.52 -0.65 -7.67
CA TYR A 140 -12.58 -0.89 -6.23
C TYR A 140 -13.30 -2.20 -5.91
N PHE A 141 -12.82 -2.90 -4.88
CA PHE A 141 -13.43 -4.13 -4.41
C PHE A 141 -13.49 -4.21 -2.88
N GLY A 142 -14.67 -4.60 -2.37
CA GLY A 142 -14.89 -4.96 -0.97
C GLY A 142 -14.83 -3.79 0.01
N GLY A 143 -14.42 -4.09 1.25
CA GLY A 143 -14.29 -3.13 2.35
C GLY A 143 -15.26 -3.37 3.49
N TYR A 144 -15.06 -2.64 4.58
CA TYR A 144 -15.96 -2.58 5.73
C TYR A 144 -16.55 -1.17 5.82
N GLY A 145 -17.84 -1.07 6.03
CA GLY A 145 -18.53 0.20 5.99
C GLY A 145 -20.00 0.03 6.29
N HIS A 146 -20.79 1.05 6.00
CA HIS A 146 -22.22 1.02 6.32
C HIS A 146 -23.10 1.25 5.10
N LYS A 147 -24.36 0.82 5.24
CA LYS A 147 -25.46 1.04 4.31
C LYS A 147 -26.74 1.34 5.09
N LEU A 148 -27.66 2.06 4.44
CA LEU A 148 -29.02 2.16 4.94
C LEU A 148 -29.74 0.81 4.70
N LEU A 149 -30.67 0.47 5.59
CA LEU A 149 -31.48 -0.75 5.45
C LEU A 149 -32.15 -0.86 4.07
N THR A 150 -32.58 0.28 3.50
CA THR A 150 -33.19 0.36 2.17
C THR A 150 -32.25 -0.04 1.03
N ASP A 151 -30.94 0.09 1.25
CA ASP A 151 -29.89 -0.18 0.26
C ASP A 151 -29.31 -1.60 0.42
N VAL A 152 -29.70 -2.31 1.49
CA VAL A 152 -29.36 -3.71 1.71
C VAL A 152 -30.38 -4.57 0.97
N ASP A 153 -30.01 -5.00 -0.23
CA ASP A 153 -30.81 -5.99 -0.95
C ASP A 153 -30.71 -7.36 -0.26
N SER A 154 -31.75 -7.71 0.50
CA SER A 154 -31.86 -9.01 1.19
C SER A 154 -31.75 -10.24 0.28
N ARG A 155 -31.90 -10.09 -1.05
CA ARG A 155 -31.71 -11.17 -2.03
C ARG A 155 -30.28 -11.21 -2.56
N ASN A 156 -29.54 -10.11 -2.43
CA ASN A 156 -28.16 -10.01 -2.87
C ASN A 156 -27.22 -10.30 -1.69
N ARG A 157 -26.37 -11.32 -1.86
CA ARG A 157 -25.36 -11.70 -0.84
C ARG A 157 -24.10 -10.84 -0.92
N SER A 158 -24.20 -9.65 -1.51
CA SER A 158 -23.07 -8.75 -1.68
C SER A 158 -22.67 -8.00 -0.41
N PHE A 159 -23.54 -8.02 0.61
CA PHE A 159 -23.32 -7.40 1.90
C PHE A 159 -23.58 -8.40 3.02
N ILE A 160 -22.63 -8.52 3.96
CA ILE A 160 -22.78 -9.27 5.20
C ILE A 160 -22.83 -8.27 6.33
N VAL A 161 -23.98 -8.18 7.00
CA VAL A 161 -24.19 -7.32 8.17
C VAL A 161 -23.33 -7.83 9.33
N ASP A 162 -22.68 -6.89 10.00
CA ASP A 162 -22.09 -7.09 11.31
C ASP A 162 -23.19 -6.91 12.36
N GLU A 163 -23.74 -8.03 12.85
CA GLU A 163 -24.82 -8.07 13.84
C GLU A 163 -24.43 -7.50 15.22
N THR A 164 -23.24 -6.94 15.37
CA THR A 164 -22.83 -6.23 16.58
C THR A 164 -22.78 -4.72 16.40
N SER A 165 -23.02 -4.23 15.18
CA SER A 165 -22.73 -2.86 14.76
C SER A 165 -23.87 -2.28 13.92
N TRP A 166 -24.90 -1.72 14.59
CA TRP A 166 -25.95 -0.92 13.96
C TRP A 166 -26.37 0.25 14.83
N VAL A 167 -26.83 1.33 14.18
CA VAL A 167 -27.45 2.48 14.82
C VAL A 167 -28.67 2.86 13.98
N GLU A 168 -29.86 2.80 14.59
CA GLU A 168 -31.12 3.04 13.90
C GLU A 168 -31.26 2.16 12.63
N ASP A 169 -31.38 2.78 11.46
CA ASP A 169 -31.50 2.11 10.15
C ASP A 169 -30.16 2.00 9.39
N VAL A 170 -29.03 2.25 10.07
CA VAL A 170 -27.67 2.17 9.51
C VAL A 170 -27.00 0.87 9.95
N PHE A 171 -26.61 0.05 8.99
CA PHE A 171 -26.02 -1.27 9.21
C PHE A 171 -24.58 -1.31 8.73
N TRP A 172 -23.65 -1.65 9.63
CA TRP A 172 -22.26 -1.89 9.27
C TRP A 172 -22.06 -3.32 8.79
N GLY A 173 -21.03 -3.53 7.98
CA GLY A 173 -20.77 -4.85 7.43
C GLY A 173 -19.69 -4.87 6.37
N TRP A 174 -19.45 -6.08 5.87
CA TRP A 174 -18.52 -6.34 4.79
C TRP A 174 -19.26 -6.37 3.46
N ASN A 175 -18.60 -5.95 2.38
CA ASN A 175 -19.14 -6.10 1.02
C ASN A 175 -18.16 -6.84 0.09
N ASN A 176 -18.64 -7.34 -1.04
CA ASN A 176 -17.83 -7.86 -2.16
C ASN A 176 -18.15 -7.15 -3.50
N GLU A 177 -18.60 -5.90 -3.41
CA GLU A 177 -19.04 -5.15 -4.57
C GLU A 177 -17.85 -4.70 -5.40
N VAL A 178 -18.02 -4.67 -6.72
CA VAL A 178 -17.04 -4.14 -7.66
C VAL A 178 -17.56 -2.81 -8.19
N HIS A 179 -16.77 -1.75 -8.04
CA HIS A 179 -17.11 -0.43 -8.56
C HIS A 179 -15.97 0.11 -9.42
N ILE A 180 -16.31 0.74 -10.53
CA ILE A 180 -15.36 1.33 -11.47
C ILE A 180 -15.51 2.84 -11.41
N PHE A 181 -14.41 3.53 -11.15
CA PHE A 181 -14.28 4.96 -11.36
C PHE A 181 -13.51 5.23 -12.64
N ASP A 182 -14.10 6.03 -13.54
CA ASP A 182 -13.46 6.55 -14.74
C ASP A 182 -13.01 8.01 -14.49
N PRO A 183 -11.71 8.29 -14.34
CA PRO A 183 -11.22 9.63 -14.05
C PRO A 183 -11.42 10.62 -15.21
N ILE A 184 -11.56 10.15 -16.44
CA ILE A 184 -11.77 11.01 -17.62
C ILE A 184 -13.20 11.55 -17.60
N GLN A 185 -14.17 10.68 -17.31
CA GLN A 185 -15.58 11.04 -17.25
C GLN A 185 -16.03 11.53 -15.87
N SER A 186 -15.19 11.35 -14.85
CA SER A 186 -15.56 11.59 -13.44
C SER A 186 -16.88 10.90 -13.09
N SER A 187 -16.96 9.60 -13.40
CA SER A 187 -18.19 8.82 -13.26
C SER A 187 -17.96 7.47 -12.60
N TRP A 188 -18.95 7.03 -11.83
CA TRP A 188 -19.01 5.70 -11.24
C TRP A 188 -19.86 4.75 -12.08
N SER A 189 -19.48 3.48 -12.08
CA SER A 189 -20.30 2.41 -12.66
C SER A 189 -20.04 1.09 -11.95
N GLU A 190 -21.02 0.18 -12.02
CA GLU A 190 -20.90 -1.18 -11.51
C GLU A 190 -20.89 -2.16 -12.69
N PRO A 191 -19.82 -2.95 -12.88
CA PRO A 191 -19.80 -3.96 -13.93
C PRO A 191 -20.67 -5.14 -13.54
N GLN A 192 -21.33 -5.76 -14.52
CA GLN A 192 -21.97 -7.05 -14.33
C GLN A 192 -20.90 -8.13 -14.27
N THR A 193 -20.60 -8.60 -13.06
CA THR A 193 -19.63 -9.69 -12.87
C THR A 193 -20.31 -11.05 -12.96
N GLN A 194 -19.56 -12.04 -13.44
CA GLN A 194 -20.00 -13.43 -13.52
C GLN A 194 -18.96 -14.37 -12.90
N GLY A 195 -19.30 -15.65 -12.75
CA GLY A 195 -18.45 -16.62 -12.07
C GLY A 195 -18.59 -16.60 -10.55
N ARG A 196 -17.62 -17.19 -9.85
CA ARG A 196 -17.68 -17.35 -8.38
C ARG A 196 -16.93 -16.22 -7.70
N ALA A 197 -17.63 -15.15 -7.34
CA ALA A 197 -17.04 -14.07 -6.57
C ALA A 197 -16.62 -14.51 -5.15
N PRO A 198 -15.55 -13.94 -4.61
CA PRO A 198 -15.23 -14.06 -3.20
C PRO A 198 -16.38 -13.57 -2.30
N ALA A 199 -16.49 -14.16 -1.10
CA ALA A 199 -17.40 -13.65 -0.07
C ALA A 199 -17.05 -12.20 0.33
N PRO A 200 -18.04 -11.40 0.81
CA PRO A 200 -17.81 -10.07 1.37
C PRO A 200 -16.67 -10.04 2.38
N ARG A 201 -15.78 -9.05 2.25
CA ARG A 201 -14.53 -9.00 3.04
C ARG A 201 -13.93 -7.61 3.12
N ALA A 202 -13.17 -7.37 4.18
CA ALA A 202 -12.34 -6.19 4.37
C ALA A 202 -10.92 -6.59 4.80
N ALA A 203 -9.98 -5.65 4.76
CA ALA A 203 -8.58 -5.86 5.09
C ALA A 203 -7.97 -7.05 4.32
N HIS A 204 -8.49 -7.32 3.12
CA HIS A 204 -7.91 -8.22 2.14
C HIS A 204 -6.80 -7.48 1.39
N ALA A 205 -5.92 -8.23 0.74
CA ALA A 205 -4.90 -7.64 -0.12
C ALA A 205 -5.22 -7.93 -1.59
N SER A 206 -4.84 -7.02 -2.48
CA SER A 206 -5.06 -7.19 -3.91
C SER A 206 -3.86 -6.70 -4.72
N ALA A 207 -3.74 -7.23 -5.94
CA ALA A 207 -2.70 -6.85 -6.88
C ALA A 207 -3.23 -6.96 -8.32
N THR A 208 -2.81 -6.05 -9.19
CA THR A 208 -3.09 -6.14 -10.63
C THR A 208 -1.93 -6.80 -11.36
N LEU A 209 -2.23 -7.76 -12.24
CA LEU A 209 -1.25 -8.41 -13.10
C LEU A 209 -1.87 -8.67 -14.47
N GLY A 210 -1.34 -8.00 -15.50
CA GLY A 210 -1.94 -8.01 -16.83
C GLY A 210 -3.39 -7.47 -16.82
N CYS A 211 -4.31 -8.20 -17.44
CA CYS A 211 -5.75 -7.89 -17.44
C CYS A 211 -6.51 -8.50 -16.24
N ARG A 212 -5.83 -8.89 -15.16
CA ARG A 212 -6.46 -9.57 -14.02
C ARG A 212 -6.21 -8.83 -12.71
N GLY A 213 -7.26 -8.69 -11.92
CA GLY A 213 -7.22 -8.22 -10.54
C GLY A 213 -7.28 -9.40 -9.57
N TYR A 214 -6.24 -9.60 -8.78
CA TYR A 214 -6.17 -10.67 -7.78
C TYR A 214 -6.57 -10.14 -6.41
N VAL A 215 -7.22 -10.98 -5.60
CA VAL A 215 -7.54 -10.71 -4.20
C VAL A 215 -7.22 -11.93 -3.34
N CYS A 216 -6.57 -11.72 -2.21
CA CYS A 216 -6.20 -12.77 -1.26
C CYS A 216 -6.64 -12.43 0.16
N GLY A 217 -7.18 -13.45 0.85
CA GLY A 217 -7.53 -13.41 2.25
C GLY A 217 -8.52 -12.30 2.61
N GLY A 218 -8.32 -11.72 3.79
CA GLY A 218 -9.19 -10.71 4.38
C GLY A 218 -9.98 -11.23 5.57
N ARG A 219 -10.66 -10.32 6.27
CA ARG A 219 -11.57 -10.62 7.37
C ARG A 219 -13.01 -10.58 6.88
N VAL A 220 -13.79 -11.54 7.34
CA VAL A 220 -15.25 -11.57 7.28
C VAL A 220 -15.75 -12.16 8.58
N MET A 221 -16.68 -11.47 9.26
CA MET A 221 -17.12 -11.87 10.61
C MET A 221 -15.90 -12.11 11.53
N GLU A 222 -15.91 -13.22 12.26
CA GLU A 222 -14.87 -13.63 13.20
C GLU A 222 -13.72 -14.43 12.56
N THR A 223 -13.70 -14.57 11.24
CA THR A 223 -12.67 -15.36 10.54
C THR A 223 -11.79 -14.53 9.61
N ARG A 224 -10.59 -15.04 9.36
CA ARG A 224 -9.65 -14.53 8.37
C ARG A 224 -9.35 -15.61 7.36
N THR A 225 -9.60 -15.32 6.08
CA THR A 225 -9.53 -16.32 5.01
C THR A 225 -8.13 -16.39 4.40
N SER A 226 -7.82 -17.49 3.71
CA SER A 226 -6.61 -17.70 2.90
C SER A 226 -6.91 -17.90 1.41
N ASP A 227 -8.18 -17.78 1.02
CA ASP A 227 -8.62 -17.98 -0.36
C ASP A 227 -8.03 -16.90 -1.28
N ILE A 228 -7.78 -17.27 -2.53
CA ILE A 228 -7.32 -16.35 -3.56
C ILE A 228 -8.25 -16.47 -4.78
N HIS A 229 -8.68 -15.31 -5.26
CA HIS A 229 -9.53 -15.17 -6.43
C HIS A 229 -8.88 -14.20 -7.41
N CYS A 230 -9.26 -14.33 -8.67
CA CYS A 230 -8.96 -13.32 -9.68
C CYS A 230 -10.23 -12.92 -10.43
N LEU A 231 -10.32 -11.63 -10.72
CA LEU A 231 -11.30 -11.04 -11.61
C LEU A 231 -10.60 -10.72 -12.93
N ASP A 232 -11.08 -11.31 -14.01
CA ASP A 232 -10.70 -10.89 -15.36
C ASP A 232 -11.33 -9.52 -15.65
N LEU A 233 -10.51 -8.49 -15.85
CA LEU A 233 -10.92 -7.08 -15.95
C LEU A 233 -11.42 -6.69 -17.34
N GLU A 234 -11.43 -7.64 -18.29
CA GLU A 234 -12.02 -7.47 -19.62
C GLU A 234 -13.43 -8.10 -19.67
N SER A 235 -13.54 -9.35 -19.22
CA SER A 235 -14.77 -10.14 -19.26
C SER A 235 -15.61 -10.05 -17.98
N TRP A 236 -15.10 -9.42 -16.92
CA TRP A 236 -15.72 -9.35 -15.58
C TRP A 236 -16.03 -10.73 -14.98
N THR A 237 -15.18 -11.72 -15.28
CA THR A 237 -15.35 -13.11 -14.81
C THR A 237 -14.47 -13.39 -13.60
N TRP A 238 -15.09 -13.73 -12.48
CA TRP A 238 -14.42 -14.22 -11.29
C TRP A 238 -14.02 -15.69 -11.41
N SER A 239 -12.80 -15.99 -10.98
CA SER A 239 -12.27 -17.35 -10.87
C SER A 239 -11.55 -17.54 -9.54
N GLU A 240 -11.79 -18.67 -8.88
CA GLU A 240 -11.05 -19.08 -7.69
C GLU A 240 -9.75 -19.79 -8.10
N ILE A 241 -8.64 -19.41 -7.48
CA ILE A 241 -7.34 -20.04 -7.71
C ILE A 241 -7.11 -21.05 -6.60
N LEU A 242 -7.27 -22.33 -6.92
CA LEU A 242 -7.00 -23.41 -5.98
C LEU A 242 -5.49 -23.73 -5.97
N PRO A 243 -4.75 -23.47 -4.87
CA PRO A 243 -3.33 -23.76 -4.81
C PRO A 243 -3.06 -25.26 -4.84
N VAL A 244 -1.95 -25.65 -5.47
CA VAL A 244 -1.52 -27.06 -5.58
C VAL A 244 -0.50 -27.45 -4.50
N SER A 245 -0.02 -26.47 -3.72
CA SER A 245 0.94 -26.64 -2.63
C SER A 245 0.40 -26.15 -1.30
N THR A 246 1.19 -26.30 -0.23
CA THR A 246 0.93 -25.67 1.06
C THR A 246 0.78 -24.16 0.89
N ALA A 247 -0.37 -23.64 1.29
CA ALA A 247 -0.71 -22.21 1.19
C ALA A 247 -0.45 -21.50 2.54
N PRO A 248 -0.23 -20.17 2.53
CA PRO A 248 -0.16 -19.39 3.76
C PRO A 248 -1.45 -19.49 4.56
N VAL A 249 -1.33 -19.39 5.89
CA VAL A 249 -2.49 -19.33 6.80
C VAL A 249 -3.37 -18.12 6.50
N GLY A 250 -4.67 -18.26 6.76
CA GLY A 250 -5.66 -17.20 6.57
C GLY A 250 -5.35 -15.97 7.41
N ARG A 251 -5.50 -14.78 6.80
CA ARG A 251 -5.00 -13.52 7.37
C ARG A 251 -5.70 -12.30 6.79
N SER A 252 -5.64 -11.20 7.54
CA SER A 252 -6.08 -9.85 7.14
C SER A 252 -4.95 -8.85 7.38
N TRP A 253 -5.09 -7.62 6.87
CA TRP A 253 -4.11 -6.54 7.03
C TRP A 253 -2.69 -6.90 6.53
N HIS A 254 -2.62 -7.86 5.60
CA HIS A 254 -1.41 -8.23 4.89
C HIS A 254 -1.33 -7.42 3.58
N THR A 255 -0.21 -7.55 2.88
CA THR A 255 -0.03 -6.97 1.56
C THR A 255 0.13 -8.06 0.51
N LEU A 256 -0.23 -7.72 -0.74
CA LEU A 256 -0.05 -8.54 -1.92
C LEU A 256 0.48 -7.62 -3.02
N THR A 257 1.61 -7.97 -3.63
CA THR A 257 2.29 -7.12 -4.61
C THR A 257 2.66 -7.95 -5.81
N ALA A 258 2.35 -7.48 -7.02
CA ALA A 258 2.85 -8.09 -8.24
C ALA A 258 4.35 -7.79 -8.38
N VAL A 259 5.17 -8.84 -8.54
CA VAL A 259 6.65 -8.72 -8.56
C VAL A 259 7.29 -9.17 -9.87
N THR A 260 6.58 -10.00 -10.64
CA THR A 260 6.90 -10.36 -12.03
C THR A 260 5.60 -10.53 -12.80
N ASP A 261 5.70 -10.75 -14.10
CA ASP A 261 4.54 -11.02 -14.99
C ASP A 261 3.75 -12.29 -14.63
N ASN A 262 4.25 -13.13 -13.72
CA ASN A 262 3.61 -14.38 -13.30
C ASN A 262 3.65 -14.61 -11.77
N ALA A 263 4.07 -13.64 -10.97
CA ALA A 263 4.24 -13.85 -9.53
C ALA A 263 3.69 -12.73 -8.66
N LEU A 264 3.03 -13.14 -7.58
CA LEU A 264 2.54 -12.26 -6.51
C LEU A 264 3.29 -12.56 -5.21
N PHE A 265 3.75 -11.51 -4.54
CA PHE A 265 4.38 -11.59 -3.23
C PHE A 265 3.41 -11.16 -2.13
N LEU A 266 3.22 -12.02 -1.14
CA LEU A 266 2.43 -11.77 0.06
C LEU A 266 3.37 -11.56 1.25
N PHE A 267 3.09 -10.57 2.09
CA PHE A 267 3.86 -10.35 3.32
C PHE A 267 2.98 -9.96 4.51
N GLY A 268 3.34 -10.52 5.67
CA GLY A 268 2.82 -10.12 6.97
C GLY A 268 1.32 -10.35 7.15
N GLY A 269 0.70 -9.46 7.92
CA GLY A 269 -0.71 -9.49 8.31
C GLY A 269 -0.95 -10.03 9.72
N LEU A 270 -2.23 -10.23 10.02
CA LEU A 270 -2.71 -10.83 11.26
C LEU A 270 -3.39 -12.15 10.91
N SER A 271 -2.93 -13.26 11.50
CA SER A 271 -3.50 -14.58 11.21
C SER A 271 -4.90 -14.77 11.80
N VAL A 272 -5.58 -15.83 11.37
CA VAL A 272 -6.84 -16.29 11.97
C VAL A 272 -6.74 -16.50 13.48
N ASP A 273 -5.58 -16.92 13.98
CA ASP A 273 -5.28 -17.09 15.42
C ASP A 273 -4.86 -15.78 16.11
N CYS A 274 -5.07 -14.63 15.46
CA CYS A 274 -4.68 -13.30 15.95
C CYS A 274 -3.18 -13.14 16.24
N LYS A 275 -2.32 -13.81 15.46
CA LYS A 275 -0.86 -13.65 15.58
C LYS A 275 -0.34 -12.68 14.52
N PRO A 276 0.42 -11.64 14.90
CA PRO A 276 1.16 -10.82 13.94
C PRO A 276 2.14 -11.68 13.15
N MET A 277 2.13 -11.51 11.83
CA MET A 277 2.87 -12.36 10.89
C MET A 277 4.06 -11.60 10.29
N SER A 278 5.15 -12.33 10.05
CA SER A 278 6.39 -11.85 9.44
C SER A 278 6.87 -12.73 8.29
N ASP A 279 6.07 -13.72 7.88
CA ASP A 279 6.38 -14.62 6.78
C ASP A 279 6.10 -13.95 5.42
N GLY A 280 6.94 -14.27 4.44
CA GLY A 280 6.81 -13.84 3.05
C GLY A 280 6.56 -15.03 2.13
N TRP A 281 5.61 -14.89 1.20
CA TRP A 281 5.21 -15.98 0.30
C TRP A 281 5.16 -15.49 -1.15
N LEU A 282 5.65 -16.31 -2.08
CA LEU A 282 5.47 -16.10 -3.51
C LEU A 282 4.45 -17.09 -4.06
N LEU A 283 3.44 -16.58 -4.75
CA LEU A 283 2.55 -17.36 -5.59
C LEU A 283 2.98 -17.23 -7.04
N ASP A 284 3.28 -18.36 -7.66
CA ASP A 284 3.41 -18.48 -9.11
C ASP A 284 2.02 -18.77 -9.71
N ILE A 285 1.54 -17.89 -10.59
CA ILE A 285 0.17 -17.92 -11.10
C ILE A 285 -0.06 -19.07 -12.09
N GLU A 286 0.90 -19.34 -12.98
CA GLU A 286 0.84 -20.45 -13.93
C GLU A 286 0.77 -21.80 -13.22
N THR A 287 1.67 -22.04 -12.27
CA THR A 287 1.77 -23.32 -11.56
C THR A 287 0.83 -23.42 -10.36
N LYS A 288 0.25 -22.30 -9.92
CA LYS A 288 -0.60 -22.17 -8.72
C LYS A 288 0.08 -22.69 -7.46
N LYS A 289 1.39 -22.51 -7.37
CA LYS A 289 2.22 -22.96 -6.23
C LYS A 289 2.62 -21.76 -5.39
N TRP A 290 2.29 -21.85 -4.11
CA TRP A 290 2.88 -21.04 -3.07
C TRP A 290 4.24 -21.59 -2.66
N ARG A 291 5.20 -20.70 -2.44
CA ARG A 291 6.50 -20.97 -1.86
C ARG A 291 6.86 -19.90 -0.84
N GLU A 292 7.18 -20.31 0.38
CA GLU A 292 7.71 -19.40 1.39
C GLU A 292 9.08 -18.88 0.94
N VAL A 293 9.30 -17.58 1.14
CA VAL A 293 10.53 -16.88 0.75
C VAL A 293 11.41 -16.70 1.98
N GLU A 294 12.69 -17.00 1.82
CA GLU A 294 13.70 -16.65 2.81
C GLU A 294 14.05 -15.16 2.70
N HIS A 295 13.96 -14.44 3.81
CA HIS A 295 14.29 -13.02 3.90
C HIS A 295 14.80 -12.68 5.31
N PRO A 296 15.54 -11.56 5.49
CA PRO A 296 16.19 -11.24 6.77
C PRO A 296 15.22 -10.68 7.83
N PHE A 297 13.94 -10.52 7.51
CA PHE A 297 12.95 -9.79 8.33
C PHE A 297 12.00 -10.72 9.11
N LYS A 298 12.36 -11.99 9.33
CA LYS A 298 11.50 -12.98 10.04
C LYS A 298 11.13 -12.57 11.47
N ASN A 299 11.89 -11.69 12.10
CA ASN A 299 11.63 -11.15 13.43
C ASN A 299 10.91 -9.78 13.41
N LYS A 300 10.43 -9.33 12.24
CA LYS A 300 9.75 -8.04 12.07
C LYS A 300 8.34 -8.26 11.53
N PRO A 301 7.39 -8.75 12.37
CA PRO A 301 6.01 -8.87 11.93
C PRO A 301 5.43 -7.50 11.61
N ARG A 302 4.55 -7.45 10.62
CA ARG A 302 3.87 -6.22 10.19
C ARG A 302 2.43 -6.53 9.86
N LEU A 303 1.50 -5.74 10.37
CA LEU A 303 0.11 -5.73 9.95
C LEU A 303 -0.35 -4.30 9.71
N TRP A 304 -1.24 -4.12 8.73
CA TRP A 304 -1.77 -2.84 8.29
C TRP A 304 -0.68 -1.86 7.82
N HIS A 305 0.39 -2.45 7.28
CA HIS A 305 1.48 -1.81 6.56
C HIS A 305 1.12 -1.62 5.09
N THR A 306 1.92 -0.85 4.38
CA THR A 306 1.84 -0.74 2.92
C THR A 306 2.99 -1.49 2.26
N ALA A 307 2.79 -1.97 1.04
CA ALA A 307 3.84 -2.55 0.21
C ALA A 307 3.73 -2.01 -1.21
N CYS A 308 4.82 -1.48 -1.75
CA CYS A 308 4.86 -0.96 -3.10
C CYS A 308 5.96 -1.63 -3.93
N PRO A 309 5.71 -1.95 -5.20
CA PRO A 309 6.76 -2.36 -6.11
C PRO A 309 7.71 -1.17 -6.35
N SER A 310 9.01 -1.46 -6.38
CA SER A 310 10.08 -0.53 -6.66
C SER A 310 10.84 -0.97 -7.92
N LYS A 311 11.80 -0.14 -8.35
CA LYS A 311 12.75 -0.51 -9.40
C LYS A 311 13.45 -1.83 -9.05
N ASP A 312 13.93 -2.50 -10.09
CA ASP A 312 14.60 -3.80 -10.00
C ASP A 312 13.73 -4.91 -9.36
N CYS A 313 12.41 -4.69 -9.33
CA CYS A 313 11.39 -5.58 -8.75
C CYS A 313 11.58 -5.84 -7.24
N ASP A 314 12.15 -4.87 -6.53
CA ASP A 314 12.10 -4.84 -5.07
C ASP A 314 10.66 -4.58 -4.61
N VAL A 315 10.31 -5.10 -3.43
CA VAL A 315 9.10 -4.71 -2.71
C VAL A 315 9.50 -3.93 -1.47
N ILE A 316 8.96 -2.73 -1.32
CA ILE A 316 9.20 -1.86 -0.18
C ILE A 316 7.99 -1.89 0.71
N VAL A 317 8.16 -2.46 1.90
CA VAL A 317 7.17 -2.45 2.97
C VAL A 317 7.47 -1.28 3.90
N PHE A 318 6.46 -0.47 4.22
CA PHE A 318 6.59 0.65 5.14
C PHE A 318 5.47 0.65 6.18
N GLY A 319 5.84 1.06 7.40
CA GLY A 319 4.92 1.26 8.52
C GLY A 319 4.20 -0.02 8.98
N GLY A 320 2.97 0.14 9.46
CA GLY A 320 2.16 -0.89 10.09
C GLY A 320 2.52 -1.14 11.55
N SER A 321 1.83 -2.08 12.19
CA SER A 321 2.06 -2.49 13.58
C SER A 321 2.77 -3.84 13.65
N CYS A 322 3.65 -4.02 14.64
CA CYS A 322 4.25 -5.31 14.96
C CYS A 322 3.44 -6.12 15.98
N ASP A 323 2.42 -5.51 16.61
CA ASP A 323 1.59 -6.11 17.65
C ASP A 323 0.15 -6.31 17.19
N TYR A 324 -0.62 -7.10 17.95
CA TYR A 324 -2.05 -7.24 17.68
C TYR A 324 -2.78 -5.96 18.10
N ILE A 325 -3.01 -5.09 17.10
CA ILE A 325 -3.47 -3.71 17.27
C ILE A 325 -4.78 -3.55 18.06
N LEU A 326 -5.69 -4.54 18.02
CA LEU A 326 -6.95 -4.49 18.78
C LEU A 326 -6.78 -4.84 20.27
N LEU A 327 -5.60 -5.33 20.67
CA LEU A 327 -5.29 -5.71 22.05
C LEU A 327 -4.15 -4.85 22.63
N VAL A 328 -3.13 -4.55 21.82
CA VAL A 328 -1.96 -3.75 22.18
C VAL A 328 -1.65 -2.82 21.00
N ASP A 329 -1.87 -1.52 21.18
CA ASP A 329 -1.72 -0.52 20.12
C ASP A 329 -0.42 0.30 20.22
N THR A 330 0.64 -0.26 20.81
CA THR A 330 1.92 0.46 21.00
C THR A 330 2.96 0.14 19.92
N GLY A 331 2.71 -0.86 19.08
CA GLY A 331 3.69 -1.47 18.16
C GLY A 331 3.82 -0.82 16.78
N HIS A 332 3.44 0.45 16.59
CA HIS A 332 3.53 1.12 15.29
C HIS A 332 4.99 1.26 14.83
N CYS A 333 5.23 0.99 13.55
CA CYS A 333 6.56 0.99 12.95
C CYS A 333 6.73 2.17 11.99
N ASN A 334 7.99 2.62 11.81
CA ASN A 334 8.37 3.67 10.86
C ASN A 334 9.58 3.29 9.97
N ASP A 335 10.03 2.04 10.05
CA ASP A 335 11.12 1.54 9.22
C ASP A 335 10.59 0.99 7.89
N ALA A 336 11.46 1.02 6.88
CA ALA A 336 11.21 0.39 5.59
C ALA A 336 11.91 -0.97 5.52
N LEU A 337 11.19 -2.00 5.08
CA LEU A 337 11.73 -3.32 4.78
C LEU A 337 11.81 -3.46 3.26
N VAL A 338 13.00 -3.76 2.74
CA VAL A 338 13.22 -3.91 1.28
C VAL A 338 13.46 -5.38 0.98
N PHE A 339 12.52 -5.97 0.26
CA PHE A 339 12.58 -7.37 -0.16
C PHE A 339 13.05 -7.45 -1.61
N GLN A 340 14.19 -8.09 -1.82
CA GLN A 340 14.72 -8.37 -3.14
C GLN A 340 14.04 -9.62 -3.71
N MET A 341 13.23 -9.46 -4.77
CA MET A 341 12.48 -10.58 -5.36
C MET A 341 13.22 -11.29 -6.49
N GLN A 342 14.28 -10.67 -7.00
CA GLN A 342 15.07 -11.20 -8.10
C GLN A 342 16.50 -10.66 -8.04
N PRO A 343 17.47 -11.34 -8.68
CA PRO A 343 18.85 -10.85 -8.74
C PRO A 343 18.91 -9.44 -9.35
N TYR A 344 19.67 -8.54 -8.72
CA TYR A 344 19.85 -7.20 -9.25
C TYR A 344 20.55 -7.23 -10.62
N PRO A 345 20.23 -6.29 -11.53
CA PRO A 345 20.95 -6.16 -12.78
C PRO A 345 22.43 -5.83 -12.54
N LEU A 346 23.31 -6.24 -13.45
CA LEU A 346 24.76 -5.99 -13.36
C LEU A 346 25.07 -4.51 -13.07
N PHE A 347 24.31 -3.62 -13.71
CA PHE A 347 24.40 -2.18 -13.47
C PHE A 347 24.24 -1.83 -11.98
N ARG A 348 23.17 -2.29 -11.35
CA ARG A 348 22.87 -2.08 -9.93
C ARG A 348 23.92 -2.70 -9.03
N ILE A 349 24.39 -3.91 -9.36
CA ILE A 349 25.47 -4.59 -8.61
C ILE A 349 26.76 -3.75 -8.64
N CYS A 350 27.15 -3.24 -9.81
CA CYS A 350 28.30 -2.35 -9.94
C CYS A 350 28.14 -1.05 -9.14
N GLN A 351 26.94 -0.45 -9.18
CA GLN A 351 26.66 0.76 -8.39
C GLN A 351 26.79 0.51 -6.90
N ASP A 352 26.23 -0.59 -6.39
CA ASP A 352 26.31 -0.96 -4.97
C ASP A 352 27.74 -1.24 -4.54
N TYR A 353 28.51 -1.93 -5.40
CA TYR A 353 29.91 -2.19 -5.15
C TYR A 353 30.73 -0.89 -5.07
N ILE A 354 30.57 0.00 -6.06
CA ILE A 354 31.24 1.31 -6.04
C ILE A 354 30.81 2.08 -4.80
N ALA A 355 29.52 2.14 -4.50
CA ALA A 355 28.99 2.92 -3.39
C ALA A 355 29.50 2.45 -2.02
N LYS A 356 29.59 1.14 -1.80
CA LYS A 356 30.14 0.55 -0.55
C LYS A 356 31.64 0.75 -0.41
N ASN A 357 32.40 0.79 -1.51
CA ASN A 357 33.87 0.75 -1.49
C ASN A 357 34.55 2.08 -1.86
N VAL A 358 33.83 3.08 -2.37
CA VAL A 358 34.44 4.35 -2.81
C VAL A 358 35.16 5.08 -1.68
N ARG A 359 34.76 4.88 -0.42
CA ARG A 359 35.42 5.55 0.71
C ARG A 359 36.79 4.96 1.03
N THR A 360 36.96 3.66 0.81
CA THR A 360 38.18 2.91 1.15
C THR A 360 39.10 2.73 -0.07
N SER A 361 38.56 2.77 -1.28
CA SER A 361 39.34 2.60 -2.52
C SER A 361 39.76 3.95 -3.11
N GLU A 362 41.07 4.21 -3.14
CA GLU A 362 41.63 5.39 -3.83
C GLU A 362 41.41 5.33 -5.34
N MET A 363 41.56 4.14 -5.94
CA MET A 363 41.32 3.91 -7.36
C MET A 363 39.90 4.34 -7.76
N LEU A 364 38.88 3.91 -7.01
CA LEU A 364 37.50 4.30 -7.29
C LEU A 364 37.28 5.81 -7.11
N ARG A 365 37.90 6.44 -6.10
CA ARG A 365 37.79 7.91 -5.91
C ARG A 365 38.37 8.70 -7.07
N ASN A 366 39.49 8.26 -7.62
CA ASN A 366 40.16 8.93 -8.72
C ASN A 366 39.46 8.71 -10.06
N GLN A 367 38.81 7.55 -10.25
CA GLN A 367 38.09 7.25 -11.49
C GLN A 367 36.65 7.76 -11.50
N LEU A 368 36.01 7.93 -10.34
CA LEU A 368 34.60 8.36 -10.25
C LEU A 368 34.33 9.67 -11.05
N PRO A 369 35.16 10.73 -10.97
CA PRO A 369 34.93 11.95 -11.74
C PRO A 369 35.04 11.78 -13.26
N LEU A 370 35.66 10.70 -13.73
CA LEU A 370 35.83 10.39 -15.16
C LEU A 370 34.57 9.77 -15.78
N LEU A 371 33.58 9.38 -14.97
CA LEU A 371 32.35 8.80 -15.47
C LEU A 371 31.53 9.83 -16.25
N PRO A 372 30.81 9.42 -17.32
CA PRO A 372 29.87 10.28 -18.02
C PRO A 372 28.86 10.91 -17.05
N PRO A 373 28.41 12.16 -17.26
CA PRO A 373 27.62 12.91 -16.28
C PRO A 373 26.37 12.18 -15.76
N LYS A 374 25.64 11.49 -16.66
CA LYS A 374 24.44 10.71 -16.28
C LYS A 374 24.79 9.56 -15.33
N LEU A 375 25.87 8.84 -15.62
CA LEU A 375 26.34 7.72 -14.81
C LEU A 375 26.89 8.21 -13.47
N LEU A 376 27.69 9.27 -13.49
CA LEU A 376 28.23 9.91 -12.30
C LEU A 376 27.10 10.31 -11.33
N LYS A 377 26.05 10.98 -11.83
CA LYS A 377 24.90 11.38 -11.02
C LYS A 377 24.20 10.18 -10.36
N SER A 378 24.00 9.10 -11.12
CA SER A 378 23.35 7.89 -10.62
C SER A 378 24.19 7.19 -9.53
N VAL A 379 25.51 7.06 -9.76
CA VAL A 379 26.43 6.49 -8.76
C VAL A 379 26.54 7.38 -7.51
N GLN A 380 26.56 8.71 -7.66
CA GLN A 380 26.60 9.64 -6.53
C GLN A 380 25.35 9.56 -5.64
N ARG A 381 24.16 9.40 -6.23
CA ARG A 381 22.94 9.12 -5.46
C ARG A 381 23.07 7.83 -4.67
N ARG A 382 23.55 6.77 -5.32
CA ARG A 382 23.75 5.49 -4.64
C ARG A 382 24.82 5.54 -3.55
N ILE A 383 25.90 6.30 -3.73
CA ILE A 383 26.88 6.58 -2.67
C ILE A 383 26.22 7.27 -1.48
N SER A 384 25.25 8.15 -1.72
CA SER A 384 24.53 8.87 -0.67
C SER A 384 23.70 7.91 0.20
N PHE A 385 23.06 6.91 -0.42
CA PHE A 385 22.32 5.84 0.26
C PHE A 385 23.17 5.06 1.28
N TYR A 386 24.44 4.78 0.97
CA TYR A 386 25.35 4.06 1.87
C TYR A 386 26.10 4.97 2.86
N ARG A 387 25.78 6.26 2.92
CA ARG A 387 26.39 7.13 3.94
C ARG A 387 25.81 6.75 5.31
N PRO A 388 26.66 6.52 6.34
CA PRO A 388 26.19 6.39 7.71
C PRO A 388 25.44 7.67 8.08
N SER A 389 24.23 7.51 8.62
CA SER A 389 23.60 8.57 9.41
C SER A 389 24.57 8.92 10.55
N LYS A 390 24.89 10.20 10.71
CA LYS A 390 25.69 10.63 11.86
C LYS A 390 24.88 10.27 13.11
N LYS A 391 25.35 9.32 13.91
CA LYS A 391 24.81 9.13 15.26
C LYS A 391 24.96 10.47 15.97
N GLN A 392 23.87 11.05 16.43
CA GLN A 392 23.93 12.13 17.42
C GLN A 392 24.65 11.54 18.63
N ASN A 393 25.87 12.01 18.88
CA ASN A 393 26.47 11.85 20.20
C ASN A 393 25.62 12.71 21.13
N THR A 394 24.66 12.11 21.81
CA THR A 394 24.05 12.69 22.99
C THR A 394 25.11 12.74 24.08
N THR A 395 25.74 13.90 24.23
CA THR A 395 26.43 14.31 25.47
C THR A 395 25.49 15.07 26.34
#